data_AF-A0A4S8KIK0-F1
#
_entry.id   AF-A0A4S8KIK0-F1
#
_cell.length_a   1.000
_cell.length_b   1.000
_cell.length_c   1.000
_cell.angle_alpha   90.00
_cell.angle_beta   90.00
_cell.angle_gamma   90.00
#
_symmetry.space_group_name_H-M   'P 1'
#
loop_
_entity.id
_entity.type
_entity.pdbx_description
1 polymer ?
#
loop_
_entity_poly.entity_id
_entity_poly.type
_entity_poly.pdbx_seq_one_letter_code
_entity_poly.pdbx_strand_id
1 'polypeptide(L)'
;AAWLPYRDEYLHEMLWVEGRRGMGEKCSGCGDRAGVIYRCVEDECFGMGMMCDFCIVSAHRYLPLHWIEKWNEKYFEPTTLKALGLTVQLGHLPGEICLFEHPAHSDFTVIHSNGIHQVSVNFCGCNVTLDHRTQLLRSMWYPATPKDPQTA
;
A
#
# COMPACT_ATOMS: atom_id res chain seq x y z
N ALA A 1 2.80 -37.77 8.58
CA ALA A 1 2.15 -36.53 9.04
C ALA A 1 0.67 -36.57 8.67
N ALA A 2 -0.23 -36.04 9.53
CA ALA A 2 -1.68 -36.17 9.35
C ALA A 2 -2.24 -35.46 8.09
N TRP A 3 -1.49 -34.51 7.50
CA TRP A 3 -1.91 -33.75 6.31
C TRP A 3 -1.76 -34.49 4.98
N LEU A 4 -0.99 -35.60 4.93
CA LEU A 4 -0.65 -36.28 3.67
C LEU A 4 -1.85 -36.74 2.82
N PRO A 5 -2.96 -37.23 3.40
CA PRO A 5 -4.17 -37.53 2.64
C PRO A 5 -4.84 -36.32 2.00
N TYR A 6 -4.60 -35.11 2.53
CA TYR A 6 -5.23 -33.84 2.10
C TYR A 6 -4.30 -32.98 1.24
N ARG A 7 -3.12 -33.48 0.86
CA ARG A 7 -2.12 -32.68 0.13
C ARG A 7 -2.65 -32.03 -1.15
N ASP A 8 -3.52 -32.73 -1.88
CA ASP A 8 -4.05 -32.26 -3.17
C ASP A 8 -5.08 -31.14 -2.96
N GLU A 9 -5.88 -31.24 -1.89
CA GLU A 9 -6.78 -30.19 -1.43
C GLU A 9 -5.98 -28.95 -1.01
N TYR A 10 -4.91 -29.13 -0.22
CA TYR A 10 -4.07 -28.02 0.23
C TYR A 10 -3.41 -27.29 -0.95
N LEU A 11 -2.92 -28.06 -1.93
CA LEU A 11 -2.35 -27.48 -3.15
C LEU A 11 -3.41 -26.71 -3.94
N HIS A 12 -4.64 -27.23 -4.03
CA HIS A 12 -5.75 -26.54 -4.70
C HIS A 12 -6.06 -25.19 -4.03
N GLU A 13 -6.16 -25.16 -2.70
CA GLU A 13 -6.42 -23.94 -1.94
C GLU A 13 -5.26 -22.94 -2.04
N MET A 14 -4.00 -23.40 -2.08
CA MET A 14 -2.85 -22.54 -2.33
C MET A 14 -2.92 -21.91 -3.73
N LEU A 15 -3.20 -22.70 -4.76
CA LEU A 15 -3.37 -22.19 -6.13
C LEU A 15 -4.57 -21.23 -6.24
N TRP A 16 -5.64 -21.49 -5.49
CA TRP A 16 -6.79 -20.60 -5.41
C TRP A 16 -6.43 -19.24 -4.79
N VAL A 17 -5.61 -19.25 -3.73
CA VAL A 17 -5.05 -18.04 -3.09
C VAL A 17 -4.14 -17.26 -4.03
N GLU A 18 -3.26 -17.96 -4.77
CA GLU A 18 -2.38 -17.38 -5.79
C GLU A 18 -3.15 -16.76 -6.96
N GLY A 19 -4.33 -17.30 -7.28
CA GLY A 19 -5.24 -16.75 -8.27
C GLY A 19 -6.09 -15.58 -7.75
N ARG A 20 -7.26 -15.37 -8.38
CA ARG A 20 -8.23 -14.33 -7.97
C ARG A 20 -9.06 -14.72 -6.74
N ARG A 21 -8.65 -15.75 -5.97
CA ARG A 21 -9.35 -16.19 -4.75
C ARG A 21 -10.83 -16.47 -5.01
N GLY A 22 -11.15 -17.09 -6.15
CA GLY A 22 -12.53 -17.37 -6.56
C GLY A 22 -13.47 -16.15 -6.58
N MET A 23 -12.96 -14.93 -6.45
CA MET A 23 -13.77 -13.73 -6.29
C MET A 23 -14.32 -13.28 -7.64
N GLY A 24 -15.62 -12.99 -7.63
CA GLY A 24 -16.34 -12.43 -8.76
C GLY A 24 -16.03 -10.95 -8.97
N GLU A 25 -16.95 -10.25 -9.63
CA GLU A 25 -16.78 -8.85 -10.02
C GLU A 25 -17.08 -7.84 -8.90
N LYS A 26 -17.30 -8.32 -7.67
CA LYS A 26 -17.66 -7.48 -6.51
C LYS A 26 -16.45 -7.16 -5.65
N CYS A 27 -16.27 -5.89 -5.36
CA CYS A 27 -15.20 -5.40 -4.51
C CYS A 27 -15.44 -5.88 -3.07
N SER A 28 -14.44 -6.48 -2.43
CA SER A 28 -14.51 -6.90 -1.02
C SER A 28 -14.72 -5.72 -0.05
N GLY A 29 -14.31 -4.52 -0.42
CA GLY A 29 -14.43 -3.32 0.42
C GLY A 29 -15.79 -2.63 0.33
N CYS A 30 -16.30 -2.36 -0.88
CA CYS A 30 -17.53 -1.60 -1.08
C CYS A 30 -18.71 -2.39 -1.65
N GLY A 31 -18.52 -3.65 -2.08
CA GLY A 31 -19.59 -4.50 -2.61
C GLY A 31 -20.10 -4.18 -4.02
N ASP A 32 -19.97 -2.92 -4.47
CA ASP A 32 -20.75 -2.40 -5.60
C ASP A 32 -19.94 -1.90 -6.80
N ARG A 33 -18.64 -1.61 -6.65
CA ARG A 33 -17.82 -1.08 -7.76
C ARG A 33 -17.28 -2.18 -8.67
N ALA A 34 -17.40 -1.95 -9.98
CA ALA A 34 -16.63 -2.66 -11.01
C ALA A 34 -15.13 -2.34 -10.93
N GLY A 35 -14.29 -3.07 -11.67
CA GLY A 35 -12.83 -2.85 -11.67
C GLY A 35 -12.11 -3.54 -10.52
N VAL A 36 -12.59 -4.72 -10.11
CA VAL A 36 -12.06 -5.51 -9.00
C VAL A 36 -10.84 -6.33 -9.46
N ILE A 37 -9.72 -5.62 -9.54
CA ILE A 37 -8.48 -6.14 -10.11
C ILE A 37 -7.27 -5.98 -9.20
N TYR A 38 -7.40 -5.33 -8.04
CA TYR A 38 -6.26 -5.10 -7.14
C TYR A 38 -6.31 -6.03 -5.92
N ARG A 39 -5.14 -6.46 -5.45
CA ARG A 39 -4.99 -7.19 -4.18
C ARG A 39 -3.74 -6.72 -3.44
N CYS A 40 -3.77 -6.82 -2.12
CA CYS A 40 -2.55 -6.77 -1.30
C CYS A 40 -1.96 -8.17 -1.19
N VAL A 41 -0.64 -8.26 -1.16
CA VAL A 41 0.08 -9.55 -0.99
C VAL A 41 0.63 -9.75 0.42
N GLU A 42 0.45 -8.78 1.32
CA GLU A 42 0.94 -8.85 2.70
C GLU A 42 -0.03 -9.61 3.61
N ASP A 43 0.53 -10.43 4.50
CA ASP A 43 -0.25 -11.26 5.45
C ASP A 43 -1.04 -10.43 6.47
N GLU A 44 -0.57 -9.21 6.76
CA GLU A 44 -1.26 -8.25 7.63
C GLU A 44 -2.63 -7.82 7.05
N CYS A 45 -2.80 -7.92 5.73
CA CYS A 45 -4.05 -7.63 5.02
C CYS A 45 -4.92 -8.90 4.88
N PHE A 46 -4.95 -9.71 5.92
CA PHE A 46 -5.65 -10.99 5.96
C PHE A 46 -7.13 -10.84 5.58
N GLY A 47 -7.57 -11.65 4.61
CA GLY A 47 -8.98 -11.74 4.21
C GLY A 47 -9.50 -10.57 3.37
N MET A 48 -8.67 -9.59 3.00
CA MET A 48 -9.11 -8.43 2.21
C MET A 48 -9.49 -8.75 0.77
N GLY A 49 -9.10 -9.90 0.21
CA GLY A 49 -9.55 -10.35 -1.12
C GLY A 49 -9.18 -9.41 -2.27
N MET A 50 -10.05 -9.34 -3.29
CA MET A 50 -9.88 -8.46 -4.45
C MET A 50 -10.67 -7.15 -4.27
N MET A 51 -10.06 -6.03 -4.60
CA MET A 51 -10.60 -4.68 -4.41
C MET A 51 -10.57 -3.85 -5.69
N CYS A 52 -11.41 -2.82 -5.73
CA CYS A 52 -11.26 -1.70 -6.65
C CYS A 52 -10.14 -0.75 -6.19
N ASP A 53 -9.71 0.12 -7.11
CA ASP A 53 -8.69 1.15 -6.90
C ASP A 53 -8.95 2.03 -5.66
N PHE A 54 -10.18 2.47 -5.45
CA PHE A 54 -10.54 3.31 -4.32
C PHE A 54 -10.43 2.56 -2.99
N CYS A 55 -10.98 1.34 -2.93
CA CYS A 55 -10.99 0.55 -1.69
C CYS A 55 -9.58 0.10 -1.29
N ILE A 56 -8.74 -0.30 -2.25
CA ILE A 56 -7.37 -0.69 -1.96
C ILE A 56 -6.58 0.50 -1.42
N VAL A 57 -6.67 1.68 -2.05
CA VAL A 57 -5.99 2.90 -1.55
C VAL A 57 -6.52 3.30 -0.18
N SER A 58 -7.84 3.29 0.01
CA SER A 58 -8.47 3.67 1.27
C SER A 58 -8.04 2.77 2.43
N ALA A 59 -7.96 1.46 2.21
CA ALA A 59 -7.57 0.51 3.25
C ALA A 59 -6.09 0.61 3.62
N HIS A 60 -5.22 0.98 2.68
CA HIS A 60 -3.77 1.07 2.90
C HIS A 60 -3.27 2.46 3.31
N ARG A 61 -4.17 3.39 3.67
CA ARG A 61 -3.78 4.73 4.15
C ARG A 61 -2.84 4.69 5.37
N TYR A 62 -2.99 3.67 6.21
CA TYR A 62 -2.16 3.45 7.40
C TYR A 62 -1.00 2.47 7.15
N LEU A 63 -0.98 1.83 5.98
CA LEU A 63 -0.03 0.78 5.61
C LEU A 63 0.56 1.09 4.22
N PRO A 64 1.20 2.27 4.03
CA PRO A 64 1.60 2.76 2.72
C PRO A 64 2.78 1.99 2.08
N LEU A 65 3.36 1.04 2.82
CA LEU A 65 4.52 0.23 2.42
C LEU A 65 4.15 -1.23 2.11
N HIS A 66 2.86 -1.53 1.93
CA HIS A 66 2.42 -2.86 1.50
C HIS A 66 2.52 -3.01 -0.01
N TRP A 67 2.90 -4.21 -0.46
CA TRP A 67 2.92 -4.54 -1.89
C TRP A 67 1.52 -4.81 -2.42
N ILE A 68 1.24 -4.23 -3.60
CA ILE A 68 -0.03 -4.37 -4.31
C ILE A 68 0.22 -5.03 -5.65
N GLU A 69 -0.71 -5.88 -6.08
CA GLU A 69 -0.72 -6.45 -7.41
C GLU A 69 -2.02 -6.12 -8.13
N LYS A 70 -1.93 -6.07 -9.46
CA LYS A 70 -3.05 -5.87 -10.37
C LYS A 70 -3.22 -7.10 -11.25
N TRP A 71 -4.46 -7.56 -11.39
CA TRP A 71 -4.82 -8.60 -12.35
C TRP A 71 -4.87 -8.01 -13.76
N ASN A 72 -4.02 -8.52 -14.66
CA ASN A 72 -3.94 -8.08 -16.07
C ASN A 72 -4.61 -9.06 -17.05
N GLU A 73 -5.58 -9.84 -16.57
CA GLU A 73 -6.28 -10.92 -17.29
C GLU A 73 -5.46 -12.22 -17.47
N LYS A 74 -4.14 -12.17 -17.31
CA LYS A 74 -3.26 -13.34 -17.45
C LYS A 74 -2.58 -13.73 -16.14
N TYR A 75 -2.02 -12.74 -15.44
CA TYR A 75 -1.31 -12.93 -14.18
C TYR A 75 -1.44 -11.67 -13.31
N PHE A 76 -0.93 -11.75 -12.08
CA PHE A 76 -0.79 -10.61 -11.21
C PHE A 76 0.52 -9.89 -11.49
N GLU A 77 0.42 -8.64 -11.94
CA GLU A 77 1.57 -7.77 -12.12
C GLU A 77 1.74 -6.85 -10.89
N PRO A 78 2.98 -6.61 -10.44
CA PRO A 78 3.22 -5.71 -9.32
C PRO A 78 2.82 -4.28 -9.68
N THR A 79 2.23 -3.57 -8.72
CA THR A 79 1.94 -2.15 -8.78
C THR A 79 2.25 -1.51 -7.42
N THR A 80 2.15 -0.18 -7.33
CA THR A 80 2.43 0.53 -6.08
C THR A 80 1.23 1.36 -5.65
N LEU A 81 1.07 1.55 -4.35
CA LEU A 81 0.03 2.46 -3.82
C LEU A 81 0.21 3.88 -4.37
N LYS A 82 1.44 4.32 -4.60
CA LYS A 82 1.76 5.56 -5.31
C LYS A 82 1.17 5.62 -6.72
N ALA A 83 1.34 4.56 -7.52
CA ALA A 83 0.77 4.51 -8.88
C ALA A 83 -0.77 4.52 -8.85
N LEU A 84 -1.38 4.02 -7.78
CA LEU A 84 -2.82 4.08 -7.53
C LEU A 84 -3.29 5.41 -6.92
N GLY A 85 -2.38 6.35 -6.64
CA GLY A 85 -2.69 7.69 -6.16
C GLY A 85 -2.68 7.86 -4.64
N LEU A 86 -2.14 6.91 -3.87
CA LEU A 86 -1.90 7.12 -2.44
C LEU A 86 -0.76 8.12 -2.23
N THR A 87 -1.06 9.20 -1.51
CA THR A 87 -0.07 10.15 -1.01
C THR A 87 -0.09 10.14 0.51
N VAL A 88 1.08 9.99 1.11
CA VAL A 88 1.27 10.06 2.57
C VAL A 88 1.44 11.52 2.96
N GLN A 89 0.42 12.08 3.62
CA GLN A 89 0.49 13.41 4.21
C GLN A 89 1.17 13.32 5.58
N LEU A 90 2.42 13.78 5.67
CA LEU A 90 3.13 13.87 6.94
C LEU A 90 2.59 15.03 7.77
N GLY A 91 2.71 14.90 9.09
CA GLY A 91 2.25 15.91 10.05
C GLY A 91 0.73 15.96 10.29
N HIS A 92 -0.04 15.08 9.65
CA HIS A 92 -1.49 14.95 9.78
C HIS A 92 -1.90 13.48 9.90
N LEU A 93 -3.16 13.23 10.28
CA LEU A 93 -3.69 11.87 10.25
C LEU A 93 -3.91 11.40 8.81
N PRO A 94 -3.72 10.11 8.48
CA PRO A 94 -3.94 9.61 7.13
C PRO A 94 -5.34 9.91 6.60
N GLY A 95 -5.41 10.60 5.46
CA GLY A 95 -6.66 11.03 4.82
C GLY A 95 -7.12 12.45 5.14
N GLU A 96 -6.48 13.15 6.07
CA GLU A 96 -6.69 14.58 6.25
C GLU A 96 -6.08 15.41 5.11
N ILE A 97 -6.69 16.57 4.84
CA ILE A 97 -6.22 17.51 3.83
C ILE A 97 -5.35 18.56 4.53
N CYS A 98 -4.13 18.76 4.04
CA CYS A 98 -3.26 19.86 4.46
C CYS A 98 -3.36 21.00 3.45
N LEU A 99 -3.80 22.19 3.90
CA LEU A 99 -3.89 23.37 3.03
C LEU A 99 -2.52 24.02 2.74
N PHE A 100 -1.48 23.60 3.46
CA PHE A 100 -0.12 24.13 3.38
C PHE A 100 0.88 23.01 3.06
N GLU A 101 0.48 22.05 2.23
CA GLU A 101 1.33 20.91 1.86
C GLU A 101 2.50 21.33 0.96
N HIS A 102 3.62 20.63 1.14
CA HIS A 102 4.80 20.75 0.29
C HIS A 102 5.16 19.35 -0.22
N PRO A 103 4.97 19.07 -1.52
CA PRO A 103 5.34 17.77 -2.08
C PRO A 103 6.83 17.49 -1.88
N ALA A 104 7.15 16.26 -1.47
CA ALA A 104 8.51 15.75 -1.51
C ALA A 104 8.98 15.54 -2.96
N HIS A 105 10.22 15.11 -3.14
CA HIS A 105 10.72 14.77 -4.46
C HIS A 105 9.89 13.62 -5.08
N SER A 106 9.70 13.66 -6.40
CA SER A 106 8.78 12.75 -7.10
C SER A 106 9.24 11.29 -7.12
N ASP A 107 10.49 10.99 -6.76
CA ASP A 107 11.03 9.63 -6.64
C ASP A 107 11.28 9.19 -5.18
N PHE A 108 10.66 9.88 -4.22
CA PHE A 108 10.85 9.61 -2.79
C PHE A 108 10.69 8.11 -2.49
N THR A 109 11.70 7.55 -1.83
CA THR A 109 11.87 6.12 -1.64
C THR A 109 11.95 5.79 -0.16
N VAL A 110 11.21 4.77 0.29
CA VAL A 110 11.29 4.25 1.66
C VAL A 110 11.87 2.84 1.62
N ILE A 111 12.91 2.60 2.42
CA ILE A 111 13.51 1.28 2.57
C ILE A 111 12.90 0.59 3.78
N HIS A 112 12.18 -0.50 3.55
CA HIS A 112 11.50 -1.28 4.58
C HIS A 112 11.98 -2.73 4.58
N SER A 113 11.68 -3.49 5.63
CA SER A 113 12.06 -4.91 5.73
C SER A 113 11.41 -5.79 4.67
N ASN A 114 10.28 -5.38 4.10
CA ASN A 114 9.61 -6.06 2.98
C ASN A 114 10.04 -5.56 1.60
N GLY A 115 10.99 -4.61 1.50
CA GLY A 115 11.52 -4.13 0.23
C GLY A 115 11.64 -2.61 0.11
N ILE A 116 11.86 -2.15 -1.12
CA ILE A 116 12.08 -0.74 -1.46
C ILE A 116 10.81 -0.19 -2.11
N HIS A 117 10.25 0.86 -1.53
CA HIS A 117 8.97 1.43 -1.93
C HIS A 117 9.13 2.82 -2.49
N GLN A 118 8.59 3.06 -3.69
CA GLN A 118 8.37 4.42 -4.16
C GLN A 118 7.05 4.96 -3.61
N VAL A 119 7.11 6.07 -2.88
CA VAL A 119 5.96 6.63 -2.16
C VAL A 119 5.78 8.09 -2.56
N SER A 120 4.52 8.54 -2.73
CA SER A 120 4.21 9.97 -2.82
C SER A 120 4.08 10.52 -1.41
N VAL A 121 4.83 11.57 -1.08
CA VAL A 121 4.87 12.15 0.26
C VAL A 121 4.64 13.65 0.17
N ASN A 122 3.80 14.15 1.05
CA ASN A 122 3.60 15.58 1.26
C ASN A 122 4.03 15.96 2.68
N PHE A 123 4.90 16.96 2.80
CA PHE A 123 5.23 17.56 4.09
C PHE A 123 4.17 18.59 4.49
N CYS A 124 3.87 18.67 5.78
CA CYS A 124 3.00 19.68 6.35
C CYS A 124 3.74 21.02 6.52
N GLY A 125 3.12 22.12 6.08
CA GLY A 125 3.57 23.48 6.31
C GLY A 125 2.78 24.26 7.38
N CYS A 126 1.84 23.63 8.08
CA CYS A 126 0.99 24.31 9.08
C CYS A 126 1.78 24.89 10.27
N ASN A 127 2.93 24.31 10.60
CA ASN A 127 3.84 24.82 11.63
C ASN A 127 5.22 25.10 11.03
N VAL A 128 5.56 26.39 10.88
CA VAL A 128 6.82 26.85 10.27
C VAL A 128 8.09 26.39 10.99
N THR A 129 7.98 25.95 12.24
CA THR A 129 9.12 25.43 13.02
C THR A 129 9.36 23.93 12.81
N LEU A 130 8.41 23.23 12.17
CA LEU A 130 8.46 21.79 12.00
C LEU A 130 9.13 21.42 10.68
N ASP A 131 10.42 21.08 10.74
CA ASP A 131 11.20 20.68 9.57
C ASP A 131 10.83 19.29 9.01
N HIS A 132 11.21 19.03 7.75
CA HIS A 132 10.93 17.79 7.04
C HIS A 132 11.46 16.54 7.77
N ARG A 133 12.68 16.61 8.33
CA ARG A 133 13.26 15.47 9.08
C ARG A 133 12.42 15.12 10.30
N THR A 134 11.91 16.10 11.04
CA THR A 134 11.12 15.83 12.26
C THR A 134 9.78 15.20 11.89
N GLN A 135 9.19 15.59 10.76
CA GLN A 135 7.95 14.98 10.26
C GLN A 135 8.15 13.51 9.87
N LEU A 136 9.26 13.18 9.21
CA LEU A 136 9.65 11.80 8.91
C LEU A 136 9.89 10.99 10.18
N LEU A 137 10.71 11.51 11.10
CA LEU A 137 11.04 10.84 12.36
C LEU A 137 9.80 10.59 13.23
N ARG A 138 8.84 11.52 13.26
CA ARG A 138 7.54 11.33 13.93
C ARG A 138 6.66 10.27 13.27
N SER A 139 6.93 9.95 12.02
CA SER A 139 6.29 8.88 11.25
C SER A 139 7.13 7.59 11.23
N MET A 140 8.16 7.51 12.09
CA MET A 140 9.11 6.38 12.17
C MET A 140 9.91 6.13 10.88
N TRP A 141 10.02 7.13 10.01
CA TRP A 141 10.85 7.08 8.81
C TRP A 141 12.16 7.82 9.07
N TYR A 142 13.29 7.17 8.80
CA TYR A 142 14.61 7.65 9.22
C TYR A 142 15.37 8.17 8.00
N PRO A 143 15.36 9.49 7.76
CA PRO A 143 15.91 10.03 6.53
C PRO A 143 17.40 9.73 6.38
N ALA A 144 17.81 9.30 5.18
CA ALA A 144 19.21 9.06 4.86
C ALA A 144 20.05 10.35 4.89
N THR A 145 19.44 11.51 4.61
CA THR A 145 20.06 12.83 4.67
C THR A 145 19.24 13.80 5.53
N PRO A 146 19.88 14.69 6.30
CA PRO A 146 19.16 15.60 7.21
C PRO A 146 18.53 16.82 6.50
N LYS A 147 18.90 17.08 5.25
CA LYS A 147 18.38 18.17 4.39
C LYS A 147 17.80 17.55 3.13
N ASP A 148 16.64 18.06 2.72
CA ASP A 148 15.90 17.65 1.52
C ASP A 148 15.91 16.13 1.27
N PRO A 149 15.40 15.34 2.25
CA PRO A 149 15.46 13.89 2.17
C PRO A 149 14.66 13.38 0.96
N GLN A 150 15.29 12.48 0.21
CA GLN A 150 14.65 11.71 -0.88
C GLN A 150 14.53 10.22 -0.53
N THR A 151 15.19 9.79 0.55
CA THR A 151 15.15 8.41 1.04
C THR A 151 15.00 8.40 2.55
N ALA A 152 14.21 7.47 3.07
CA ALA A 152 13.99 7.25 4.51
C ALA A 152 13.81 5.78 4.89
#